data_AF-A0A194UMK4-F1
#
_entry.id   AF-A0A194UMK4-F1
#
_cell.length_a   1.000
_cell.length_b   1.000
_cell.length_c   1.000
_cell.angle_alpha   90.00
_cell.angle_beta   90.00
_cell.angle_gamma   90.00
#
_symmetry.space_group_name_H-M   'P 1'
#
loop_
_entity.id
_entity.type
_entity.pdbx_description
1 polymer ?
#
loop_
_entity_poly.entity_id
_entity_poly.type
_entity_poly.pdbx_seq_one_letter_code
_entity_poly.pdbx_strand_id
1 'polypeptide(L)'
;MAANFFFNNFVVEGPLTTDTNYEFLVNIYRNHPDSAAVHAMEAIGLAGLSNISHDHHLRIEAQKRYGRALTTTNYSLGDPVQATSDLTAMSVLLLGQFESMVVESWDQYGRLIAHVEGASALLKIRGQEQFQRKSGICMFMALRMQILTDCMQRELPVPNCLLEGARALQSSPIERPRSSKVSLGDAYIRYVNVIAAMKTTGPPGTVDMQWLLEEVDYIDRALQGWRLEINPDYDYTTVNVTAVTADEICDLPLADATEGKRHVYKTKWSVHIWNN
;
A
#
# COMPACT_ATOMS: atom_id res chain seq x y z
N MET A 1 -15.60 4.21 -17.86
CA MET A 1 -14.96 2.88 -18.01
C MET A 1 -13.66 2.81 -17.20
N ALA A 2 -12.68 3.68 -17.45
CA ALA A 2 -11.41 3.72 -16.72
C ALA A 2 -11.56 3.82 -15.19
N ALA A 3 -12.24 4.86 -14.68
CA ALA A 3 -12.43 5.04 -13.24
C ALA A 3 -13.18 3.87 -12.59
N ASN A 4 -14.22 3.33 -13.23
CA ASN A 4 -14.93 2.16 -12.72
C ASN A 4 -14.00 0.95 -12.62
N PHE A 5 -13.15 0.71 -13.62
CA PHE A 5 -12.15 -0.34 -13.56
C PHE A 5 -11.16 -0.10 -12.41
N PHE A 6 -10.74 1.15 -12.20
CA PHE A 6 -9.89 1.54 -11.07
C PHE A 6 -10.52 1.15 -9.72
N PHE A 7 -11.73 1.64 -9.45
CA PHE A 7 -12.44 1.40 -8.18
C PHE A 7 -12.75 -0.08 -7.94
N ASN A 8 -13.02 -0.86 -9.00
CA ASN A 8 -13.36 -2.27 -8.85
C ASN A 8 -12.16 -3.19 -8.64
N ASN A 9 -10.96 -2.81 -9.10
CA ASN A 9 -9.80 -3.72 -9.13
C ASN A 9 -8.62 -3.26 -8.26
N PHE A 10 -8.52 -1.96 -7.96
CA PHE A 10 -7.36 -1.40 -7.25
C PHE A 10 -7.74 -0.75 -5.92
N VAL A 11 -9.01 -0.76 -5.56
CA VAL A 11 -9.50 -0.15 -4.31
C VAL A 11 -10.27 -1.18 -3.51
N VAL A 12 -9.92 -1.29 -2.23
CA VAL A 12 -10.56 -2.19 -1.28
C VAL A 12 -11.35 -1.36 -0.28
N GLU A 13 -12.61 -1.73 -0.06
CA GLU A 13 -13.43 -1.19 1.03
C GLU A 13 -12.91 -1.69 2.38
N GLY A 14 -12.62 -0.76 3.29
CA GLY A 14 -12.16 -1.03 4.63
C GLY A 14 -12.40 0.18 5.56
N PRO A 15 -12.04 0.08 6.84
CA PRO A 15 -12.22 1.19 7.79
C PRO A 15 -11.57 2.52 7.34
N LEU A 16 -12.07 3.64 7.88
CA LEU A 16 -11.71 5.02 7.52
C LEU A 16 -10.24 5.45 7.73
N THR A 17 -9.33 4.53 8.02
CA THR A 17 -7.89 4.76 8.16
C THR A 17 -7.05 3.58 7.65
N THR A 18 -7.58 2.79 6.72
CA THR A 18 -6.81 1.76 6.03
C THR A 18 -5.97 2.36 4.91
N ASP A 19 -5.08 1.56 4.33
CA ASP A 19 -4.17 2.01 3.28
C ASP A 19 -4.90 2.30 1.94
N THR A 20 -6.12 1.78 1.77
CA THR A 20 -6.86 1.78 0.49
C THR A 20 -7.92 2.88 0.35
N ASN A 21 -8.39 3.48 1.44
CA ASN A 21 -9.15 4.74 1.50
C ASN A 21 -10.28 4.95 0.47
N TYR A 22 -11.14 3.94 0.26
CA TYR A 22 -12.21 3.95 -0.74
C TYR A 22 -13.07 5.22 -0.72
N GLU A 23 -13.63 5.60 0.44
CA GLU A 23 -14.51 6.78 0.55
C GLU A 23 -13.80 8.09 0.18
N PHE A 24 -12.51 8.20 0.53
CA PHE A 24 -11.72 9.38 0.21
C PHE A 24 -11.48 9.49 -1.30
N LEU A 25 -11.16 8.37 -1.96
CA LEU A 25 -11.01 8.31 -3.41
C LEU A 25 -12.32 8.65 -4.13
N VAL A 26 -13.46 8.12 -3.66
CA VAL A 26 -14.80 8.45 -4.21
C VAL A 26 -15.10 9.94 -4.05
N ASN A 27 -14.81 10.52 -2.89
CA ASN A 27 -15.01 11.95 -2.64
C ASN A 27 -14.13 12.81 -3.56
N ILE A 28 -12.86 12.44 -3.76
CA ILE A 28 -11.98 13.12 -4.71
C ILE A 28 -12.55 13.04 -6.12
N TYR A 29 -12.96 11.85 -6.55
CA TYR A 29 -13.49 11.63 -7.89
C TYR A 29 -14.75 12.47 -8.16
N ARG A 30 -15.63 12.59 -7.17
CA ARG A 30 -16.89 13.34 -7.31
C ARG A 30 -16.69 14.86 -7.23
N ASN A 31 -15.81 15.32 -6.34
CA ASN A 31 -15.72 16.75 -5.99
C ASN A 31 -14.54 17.46 -6.67
N HIS A 32 -13.56 16.72 -7.20
CA HIS A 32 -12.36 17.27 -7.85
C HIS A 32 -12.07 16.59 -9.19
N PRO A 33 -13.03 16.60 -10.15
CA PRO A 33 -12.94 15.84 -11.40
C PRO A 33 -11.74 16.20 -12.29
N ASP A 34 -11.24 17.43 -12.20
CA ASP A 34 -10.06 17.91 -12.95
C ASP A 34 -8.75 17.83 -12.16
N SER A 35 -8.76 17.18 -11.00
CA SER A 35 -7.54 17.05 -10.19
C SER A 35 -6.55 16.06 -10.77
N ALA A 36 -5.27 16.26 -10.41
CA ALA A 36 -4.21 15.30 -10.73
C ALA A 36 -4.53 13.88 -10.25
N ALA A 37 -5.13 13.75 -9.06
CA ALA A 37 -5.54 12.46 -8.51
C ALA A 37 -6.55 11.75 -9.41
N VAL A 38 -7.57 12.44 -9.91
CA VAL A 38 -8.56 11.84 -10.84
C VAL A 38 -7.91 11.40 -12.14
N HIS A 39 -7.03 12.21 -12.71
CA HIS A 39 -6.27 11.82 -13.90
C HIS A 39 -5.39 10.59 -13.64
N ALA A 40 -4.79 10.46 -12.46
CA ALA A 40 -4.02 9.29 -12.08
C ALA A 40 -4.90 8.05 -11.89
N MET A 41 -6.08 8.16 -11.26
CA MET A 41 -7.05 7.07 -11.15
C MET A 41 -7.47 6.56 -12.53
N GLU A 42 -7.76 7.47 -13.47
CA GLU A 42 -8.10 7.12 -14.85
C GLU A 42 -6.92 6.44 -15.57
N ALA A 43 -5.69 6.93 -15.36
CA ALA A 43 -4.50 6.32 -15.93
C ALA A 43 -4.32 4.88 -15.46
N ILE A 44 -4.45 4.62 -14.15
CA ILE A 44 -4.37 3.28 -13.58
C ILE A 44 -5.46 2.38 -14.16
N GLY A 45 -6.71 2.88 -14.21
CA GLY A 45 -7.83 2.14 -14.77
C GLY A 45 -7.63 1.75 -16.24
N LEU A 46 -7.08 2.65 -17.06
CA LEU A 46 -6.76 2.38 -18.46
C LEU A 46 -5.58 1.43 -18.61
N ALA A 47 -4.54 1.55 -17.79
CA ALA A 47 -3.40 0.64 -17.79
C ALA A 47 -3.85 -0.78 -17.44
N GLY A 48 -4.67 -0.93 -16.40
CA GLY A 48 -5.24 -2.23 -16.03
C GLY A 48 -6.10 -2.84 -17.14
N LEU A 49 -6.96 -2.05 -17.79
CA LEU A 49 -7.73 -2.51 -18.94
C LEU A 49 -6.83 -2.93 -20.11
N SER A 50 -5.83 -2.12 -20.44
CA SER A 50 -4.85 -2.41 -21.50
C SER A 50 -4.10 -3.71 -21.24
N ASN A 51 -3.73 -3.99 -20.00
CA ASN A 51 -3.04 -5.23 -19.62
C ASN A 51 -3.91 -6.47 -19.84
N ILE A 52 -5.22 -6.37 -19.60
CA ILE A 52 -6.16 -7.49 -19.80
C ILE A 52 -6.54 -7.65 -21.27
N SER A 53 -6.76 -6.55 -21.99
CA SER A 53 -7.23 -6.58 -23.37
C SER A 53 -6.11 -6.60 -24.41
N HIS A 54 -4.85 -6.44 -23.97
CA HIS A 54 -3.68 -6.22 -24.83
C HIS A 54 -3.87 -5.08 -25.85
N ASP A 55 -4.66 -4.06 -25.49
CA ASP A 55 -4.98 -2.94 -26.37
C ASP A 55 -3.94 -1.82 -26.23
N HIS A 56 -3.14 -1.62 -27.29
CA HIS A 56 -2.12 -0.57 -27.32
C HIS A 56 -2.75 0.84 -27.27
N HIS A 57 -3.93 1.05 -27.83
CA HIS A 57 -4.58 2.36 -27.83
C HIS A 57 -4.96 2.79 -26.40
N LEU A 58 -5.41 1.83 -25.57
CA LEU A 58 -5.64 2.05 -24.14
C LEU A 58 -4.34 2.38 -23.40
N ARG A 59 -3.23 1.73 -23.74
CA ARG A 59 -1.91 2.03 -23.17
C ARG A 59 -1.47 3.47 -23.45
N ILE A 60 -1.66 3.95 -24.69
CA ILE A 60 -1.33 5.32 -25.08
C ILE A 60 -2.20 6.32 -24.30
N GLU A 61 -3.50 6.05 -24.17
CA GLU A 61 -4.39 6.93 -23.41
C GLU A 61 -4.04 6.93 -21.91
N ALA A 62 -3.66 5.77 -21.35
CA ALA A 62 -3.17 5.67 -19.98
C ALA A 62 -1.94 6.56 -19.74
N GLN A 63 -0.98 6.55 -20.68
CA GLN A 63 0.21 7.40 -20.62
C GLN A 63 -0.12 8.91 -20.73
N LYS A 64 -1.11 9.28 -21.55
CA LYS A 64 -1.57 10.68 -21.64
C LYS A 64 -2.18 11.16 -20.32
N ARG A 65 -3.03 10.33 -19.71
CA ARG A 65 -3.64 10.62 -18.40
C ARG A 65 -2.60 10.73 -17.30
N TYR A 66 -1.64 9.81 -17.27
CA TYR A 66 -0.49 9.87 -16.37
C TYR A 66 0.32 11.17 -16.57
N GLY A 67 0.65 11.55 -17.81
CA GLY A 67 1.42 12.77 -18.10
C GLY A 67 0.71 14.05 -17.65
N ARG A 68 -0.63 14.11 -17.80
CA ARG A 68 -1.45 15.20 -17.27
C ARG A 68 -1.42 15.22 -15.74
N ALA A 69 -1.63 14.08 -15.09
CA ALA A 69 -1.58 13.95 -13.64
C ALA A 69 -0.21 14.38 -13.08
N LEU A 70 0.89 13.95 -13.69
CA LEU A 70 2.25 14.30 -13.29
C LEU A 70 2.50 15.82 -13.40
N THR A 71 2.09 16.43 -14.53
CA THR A 71 2.25 17.86 -14.76
C THR A 71 1.47 18.69 -13.73
N THR A 72 0.21 18.34 -13.49
CA THR A 72 -0.64 19.03 -12.50
C THR A 72 -0.16 18.81 -11.06
N THR A 73 0.37 17.62 -10.75
CA THR A 73 0.99 17.33 -9.44
C THR A 73 2.21 18.20 -9.22
N ASN A 74 3.12 18.28 -10.21
CA ASN A 74 4.32 19.12 -10.13
C ASN A 74 3.99 20.60 -9.95
N TYR A 75 2.94 21.10 -10.62
CA TYR A 75 2.46 22.46 -10.38
C TYR A 75 2.00 22.66 -8.93
N SER A 76 1.24 21.70 -8.38
CA SER A 76 0.75 21.76 -7.00
C SER A 76 1.89 21.67 -5.98
N LEU A 77 2.94 20.90 -6.26
CA LEU A 77 4.13 20.80 -5.42
C LEU A 77 4.96 22.10 -5.38
N GLY A 78 4.77 23.01 -6.34
CA GLY A 78 5.43 24.31 -6.37
C GLY A 78 4.86 25.33 -5.38
N ASP A 79 3.65 25.11 -4.86
CA ASP A 79 3.02 25.96 -3.84
C ASP A 79 3.07 25.25 -2.47
N PRO A 80 3.67 25.84 -1.43
CA PRO A 80 3.85 25.16 -0.13
C PRO A 80 2.54 24.70 0.53
N VAL A 81 1.44 25.41 0.31
CA VAL A 81 0.13 25.07 0.89
C VAL A 81 -0.48 23.90 0.13
N GLN A 82 -0.44 23.93 -1.20
CA GLN A 82 -0.93 22.83 -2.03
C GLN A 82 -0.06 21.58 -1.89
N ALA A 83 1.27 21.74 -1.83
CA ALA A 83 2.23 20.66 -1.70
C ALA A 83 1.92 19.76 -0.49
N THR A 84 1.50 20.36 0.62
CA THR A 84 1.17 19.62 1.86
C THR A 84 -0.29 19.16 1.93
N SER A 85 -1.10 19.40 0.90
CA SER A 85 -2.50 18.99 0.85
C SER A 85 -2.68 17.48 0.68
N ASP A 86 -3.78 16.93 1.19
CA ASP A 86 -4.09 15.50 1.01
C ASP A 86 -4.38 15.15 -0.45
N LEU A 87 -4.90 16.10 -1.24
CA LEU A 87 -5.17 15.90 -2.67
C LEU A 87 -3.87 15.71 -3.46
N THR A 88 -2.84 16.51 -3.16
CA THR A 88 -1.51 16.36 -3.77
C THR A 88 -0.83 15.07 -3.31
N ALA A 89 -0.91 14.73 -2.01
CA ALA A 89 -0.38 13.46 -1.51
C ALA A 89 -1.05 12.23 -2.16
N MET A 90 -2.37 12.29 -2.37
CA MET A 90 -3.09 11.24 -3.09
C MET A 90 -2.65 11.17 -4.57
N SER A 91 -2.42 12.32 -5.20
CA SER A 91 -1.93 12.36 -6.58
C SER A 91 -0.55 11.70 -6.71
N VAL A 92 0.36 11.97 -5.76
CA VAL A 92 1.67 11.31 -5.69
C VAL A 92 1.50 9.80 -5.50
N LEU A 93 0.72 9.36 -4.50
CA LEU A 93 0.48 7.94 -4.25
C LEU A 93 0.00 7.19 -5.52
N LEU A 94 -0.99 7.73 -6.22
CA LEU A 94 -1.56 7.13 -7.42
C LEU A 94 -0.59 7.14 -8.61
N LEU A 95 0.23 8.19 -8.76
CA LEU A 95 1.28 8.22 -9.77
C LEU A 95 2.30 7.08 -9.54
N GLY A 96 2.69 6.83 -8.30
CA GLY A 96 3.62 5.75 -7.97
C GLY A 96 2.99 4.37 -8.19
N GLN A 97 1.68 4.23 -7.94
CA GLN A 97 0.96 3.02 -8.27
C GLN A 97 0.94 2.77 -9.79
N PHE A 98 0.65 3.80 -10.60
CA PHE A 98 0.71 3.69 -12.06
C PHE A 98 2.12 3.28 -12.53
N GLU A 99 3.16 3.91 -11.99
CA GLU A 99 4.55 3.61 -12.34
C GLU A 99 4.89 2.17 -12.01
N SER A 100 4.52 1.67 -10.84
CA SER A 100 4.75 0.27 -10.44
C SER A 100 4.07 -0.75 -11.36
N MET A 101 2.96 -0.38 -12.02
CA MET A 101 2.23 -1.26 -12.93
C MET A 101 2.83 -1.31 -14.35
N VAL A 102 3.53 -0.26 -14.75
CA VAL A 102 4.02 -0.08 -16.13
C VAL A 102 5.52 -0.30 -16.25
N VAL A 103 6.25 -0.39 -15.13
CA VAL A 103 7.68 -0.77 -15.15
C VAL A 103 7.81 -2.22 -15.67
N GLU A 104 8.38 -2.35 -16.87
CA GLU A 104 8.60 -3.65 -17.53
C GLU A 104 10.05 -4.14 -17.43
N SER A 105 11.00 -3.27 -17.06
CA SER A 105 12.42 -3.61 -16.94
C SER A 105 13.15 -2.77 -15.90
N TRP A 106 14.30 -3.28 -15.43
CA TRP A 106 15.19 -2.59 -14.49
C TRP A 106 15.70 -1.24 -15.01
N ASP A 107 15.82 -1.06 -16.32
CA ASP A 107 16.26 0.21 -16.92
C ASP A 107 15.23 1.33 -16.74
N GLN A 108 13.94 0.98 -16.56
CA GLN A 108 12.85 1.93 -16.32
C GLN A 108 12.68 2.25 -14.82
N TYR A 109 13.43 1.56 -13.96
CA TYR A 109 13.30 1.62 -12.51
C TYR A 109 13.76 2.95 -11.90
N GLY A 110 14.60 3.71 -12.60
CA GLY A 110 15.04 5.03 -12.13
C GLY A 110 13.90 6.01 -11.85
N ARG A 111 12.75 5.85 -12.54
CA ARG A 111 11.55 6.65 -12.28
C ARG A 111 10.92 6.32 -10.92
N LEU A 112 10.88 5.04 -10.56
CA LEU A 112 10.34 4.59 -9.28
C LEU A 112 11.22 5.07 -8.12
N ILE A 113 12.55 5.07 -8.30
CA ILE A 113 13.48 5.62 -7.33
C ILE A 113 13.18 7.10 -7.06
N ALA A 114 13.10 7.91 -8.13
CA ALA A 114 12.80 9.34 -8.00
C ALA A 114 11.42 9.58 -7.38
N HIS A 115 10.43 8.74 -7.69
CA HIS A 115 9.11 8.79 -7.08
C HIS A 115 9.17 8.60 -5.57
N VAL A 116 9.84 7.54 -5.12
CA VAL A 116 9.96 7.17 -3.70
C VAL A 116 10.72 8.23 -2.90
N GLU A 117 11.75 8.83 -3.49
CA GLU A 117 12.45 9.98 -2.91
C GLU A 117 11.52 11.19 -2.78
N GLY A 118 10.74 11.50 -3.82
CA GLY A 118 9.73 12.55 -3.80
C GLY A 118 8.65 12.32 -2.74
N ALA A 119 8.13 11.09 -2.64
CA ALA A 119 7.16 10.69 -1.62
C ALA A 119 7.74 10.82 -0.20
N SER A 120 9.00 10.42 -0.01
CA SER A 120 9.70 10.57 1.28
C SER A 120 9.89 12.03 1.67
N ALA A 121 10.25 12.89 0.72
CA ALA A 121 10.37 14.34 0.93
C ALA A 121 8.99 14.96 1.25
N LEU A 122 7.95 14.53 0.54
CA LEU A 122 6.57 14.98 0.78
C LEU A 122 6.10 14.63 2.20
N LEU A 123 6.34 13.40 2.66
CA LEU A 123 6.00 12.99 4.03
C LEU A 123 6.72 13.84 5.07
N LYS A 124 7.99 14.19 4.81
CA LYS A 124 8.80 15.04 5.68
C LYS A 124 8.22 16.45 5.79
N ILE A 125 7.84 17.09 4.69
CA ILE A 125 7.28 18.46 4.71
C ILE A 125 5.85 18.50 5.26
N ARG A 126 5.07 17.44 5.12
CA ARG A 126 3.73 17.33 5.73
C ARG A 126 3.79 17.23 7.26
N GLY A 127 4.91 16.77 7.80
CA GLY A 127 5.22 16.78 9.22
C GLY A 127 4.25 15.97 10.08
N GLN A 128 4.33 16.18 11.39
CA GLN A 128 3.52 15.44 12.36
C GLN A 128 2.08 15.97 12.46
N GLU A 129 1.83 17.19 11.99
CA GLU A 129 0.49 17.82 11.99
C GLU A 129 -0.53 17.01 11.19
N GLN A 130 -0.08 16.25 10.18
CA GLN A 130 -0.97 15.37 9.41
C GLN A 130 -1.65 14.31 10.29
N PHE A 131 -1.07 13.95 11.44
CA PHE A 131 -1.65 12.97 12.37
C PHE A 131 -2.77 13.52 13.25
N GLN A 132 -3.12 14.81 13.10
CA GLN A 132 -4.31 15.42 13.71
C GLN A 132 -5.57 15.21 12.86
N ARG A 133 -5.44 14.62 11.67
CA ARG A 133 -6.55 14.43 10.72
C ARG A 133 -6.57 12.99 10.23
N LYS A 134 -7.76 12.39 10.13
CA LYS A 134 -7.93 11.00 9.64
C LYS A 134 -7.28 10.83 8.27
N SER A 135 -7.57 11.73 7.34
CA SER A 135 -7.01 11.73 5.99
C SER A 135 -5.47 11.88 5.98
N GLY A 136 -4.87 12.61 6.91
CA GLY A 136 -3.42 12.72 7.00
C GLY A 136 -2.76 11.41 7.48
N ILE A 137 -3.38 10.70 8.42
CA ILE A 137 -2.97 9.35 8.82
C ILE A 137 -3.09 8.39 7.63
N CYS A 138 -4.21 8.42 6.91
CA CYS A 138 -4.43 7.64 5.70
C CYS A 138 -3.33 7.84 4.67
N MET A 139 -3.00 9.10 4.34
CA MET A 139 -1.95 9.41 3.37
C MET A 139 -0.59 8.90 3.84
N PHE A 140 -0.27 9.06 5.13
CA PHE A 140 0.98 8.55 5.70
C PHE A 140 1.06 7.03 5.58
N MET A 141 0.01 6.29 5.94
CA MET A 141 0.03 4.84 5.90
C MET A 141 0.15 4.30 4.47
N ALA A 142 -0.59 4.88 3.52
CA ALA A 142 -0.51 4.49 2.11
C ALA A 142 0.87 4.77 1.49
N LEU A 143 1.44 5.97 1.70
CA LEU A 143 2.78 6.31 1.21
C LEU A 143 3.86 5.48 1.92
N ARG A 144 3.71 5.22 3.23
CA ARG A 144 4.60 4.33 3.99
C ARG A 144 4.65 2.95 3.34
N MET A 145 3.51 2.35 3.00
CA MET A 145 3.48 1.03 2.36
C MET A 145 4.19 1.03 1.01
N GLN A 146 3.95 2.03 0.16
CA GLN A 146 4.62 2.15 -1.13
C GLN A 146 6.15 2.26 -0.99
N ILE A 147 6.62 3.10 -0.07
CA ILE A 147 8.06 3.28 0.21
C ILE A 147 8.66 2.00 0.80
N LEU A 148 7.96 1.32 1.72
CA LEU A 148 8.45 0.06 2.30
C LEU A 148 8.56 -1.06 1.27
N THR A 149 7.61 -1.14 0.33
CA THR A 149 7.68 -2.09 -0.78
C THR A 149 8.89 -1.82 -1.67
N ASP A 150 9.18 -0.56 -2.00
CA ASP A 150 10.40 -0.19 -2.75
C ASP A 150 11.68 -0.56 -1.98
N CYS A 151 11.75 -0.23 -0.69
CA CYS A 151 12.88 -0.60 0.16
C CYS A 151 13.09 -2.11 0.20
N MET A 152 12.01 -2.90 0.33
CA MET A 152 12.09 -4.36 0.31
C MET A 152 12.59 -4.89 -1.04
N GLN A 153 12.03 -4.40 -2.15
CA GLN A 153 12.41 -4.83 -3.51
C GLN A 153 13.87 -4.52 -3.83
N ARG A 154 14.41 -3.42 -3.29
CA ARG A 154 15.78 -2.96 -3.52
C ARG A 154 16.75 -3.38 -2.43
N GLU A 155 16.25 -4.04 -1.39
CA GLU A 155 17.01 -4.45 -0.21
C GLU A 155 17.73 -3.25 0.44
N LEU A 156 17.02 -2.12 0.55
CA LEU A 156 17.50 -0.87 1.14
C LEU A 156 16.93 -0.65 2.54
N PRO A 157 17.66 0.01 3.44
CA PRO A 157 17.16 0.33 4.77
C PRO A 157 15.98 1.29 4.68
N VAL A 158 15.05 1.15 5.63
CA VAL A 158 13.87 2.02 5.74
C VAL A 158 14.29 3.47 6.02
N PRO A 159 13.79 4.45 5.25
CA PRO A 159 14.11 5.86 5.47
C PRO A 159 13.72 6.35 6.87
N ASN A 160 14.59 7.17 7.49
CA ASN A 160 14.35 7.74 8.82
C ASN A 160 13.02 8.52 8.93
N CYS A 161 12.55 9.16 7.84
CA CYS A 161 11.27 9.88 7.86
C CYS A 161 10.08 8.95 8.16
N LEU A 162 10.14 7.68 7.75
CA LEU A 162 9.10 6.70 8.08
C LEU A 162 9.20 6.26 9.54
N LEU A 163 10.40 6.10 10.08
CA LEU A 163 10.62 5.76 11.49
C LEU A 163 10.17 6.90 12.43
N GLU A 164 10.48 8.14 12.09
CA GLU A 164 10.03 9.34 12.79
C GLU A 164 8.51 9.50 12.68
N GLY A 165 7.95 9.34 11.48
CA GLY A 165 6.51 9.39 11.26
C GLY A 165 5.76 8.30 12.02
N ALA A 166 6.27 7.06 12.05
CA ALA A 166 5.66 5.96 12.80
C ALA A 166 5.64 6.25 14.31
N ARG A 167 6.74 6.80 14.86
CA ARG A 167 6.79 7.23 16.28
C ARG A 167 5.81 8.36 16.56
N ALA A 168 5.77 9.39 15.72
CA ALA A 168 4.84 10.50 15.89
C ALA A 168 3.36 10.07 15.78
N LEU A 169 3.05 9.13 14.88
CA LEU A 169 1.72 8.56 14.73
C LEU A 169 1.22 7.82 15.99
N GLN A 170 2.13 7.30 16.84
CA GLN A 170 1.74 6.72 18.13
C GLN A 170 1.13 7.75 19.09
N SER A 171 1.47 9.04 18.93
CA SER A 171 0.96 10.15 19.74
C SER A 171 -0.28 10.82 19.14
N SER A 172 -0.84 10.28 18.05
CA SER A 172 -2.05 10.83 17.43
C SER A 172 -3.25 10.72 18.37
N PRO A 173 -4.11 11.76 18.46
CA PRO A 173 -5.36 11.67 19.22
C PRO A 173 -6.45 10.86 18.50
N ILE A 174 -6.21 10.46 17.25
CA ILE A 174 -7.19 9.72 16.44
C ILE A 174 -7.02 8.23 16.70
N GLU A 175 -8.07 7.64 17.26
CA GLU A 175 -8.15 6.19 17.40
C GLU A 175 -8.20 5.52 16.02
N ARG A 176 -7.40 4.46 15.88
CA ARG A 176 -7.28 3.70 14.64
C ARG A 176 -7.82 2.29 14.85
N PRO A 177 -8.71 1.79 13.99
CA PRO A 177 -9.04 0.37 13.93
C PRO A 177 -7.74 -0.40 13.65
N ARG A 178 -7.34 -1.26 14.59
CA ARG A 178 -6.19 -2.14 14.43
C ARG A 178 -6.66 -3.55 14.17
N SER A 179 -5.95 -4.23 13.27
CA SER A 179 -6.17 -5.66 13.03
C SER A 179 -5.80 -6.50 14.25
N SER A 180 -4.80 -6.07 15.01
CA SER A 180 -4.31 -6.71 16.23
C SER A 180 -3.75 -5.66 17.20
N LYS A 181 -3.57 -6.03 18.47
CA LYS A 181 -2.84 -5.18 19.44
C LYS A 181 -1.37 -4.99 19.05
N VAL A 182 -0.78 -6.00 18.40
CA VAL A 182 0.59 -5.94 17.85
C VAL A 182 0.57 -5.29 16.47
N SER A 183 1.60 -4.52 16.13
CA SER A 183 1.69 -3.82 14.85
C SER A 183 2.46 -4.63 13.82
N LEU A 184 1.75 -5.21 12.84
CA LEU A 184 2.39 -5.91 11.72
C LEU A 184 3.29 -4.99 10.89
N GLY A 185 2.88 -3.73 10.72
CA GLY A 185 3.69 -2.74 10.01
C GLY A 185 5.04 -2.44 10.69
N ASP A 186 5.12 -2.54 12.01
CA ASP A 186 6.38 -2.32 12.74
C ASP A 186 7.29 -3.55 12.65
N ALA A 187 6.70 -4.77 12.64
CA ALA A 187 7.43 -5.99 12.31
C ALA A 187 7.98 -5.93 10.88
N TYR A 188 7.18 -5.45 9.92
CA TYR A 188 7.60 -5.31 8.53
C TYR A 188 8.74 -4.31 8.34
N ILE A 189 8.73 -3.16 9.04
CA ILE A 189 9.86 -2.21 9.05
C ILE A 189 11.16 -2.91 9.47
N ARG A 190 11.12 -3.66 10.58
CA ARG A 190 12.30 -4.37 11.09
C ARG A 190 12.77 -5.43 10.11
N TYR A 191 11.84 -6.18 9.53
CA TYR A 191 12.13 -7.17 8.50
C TYR A 191 12.88 -6.55 7.31
N VAL A 192 12.39 -5.44 6.76
CA VAL A 192 13.05 -4.73 5.64
C VAL A 192 14.48 -4.30 6.03
N ASN A 193 14.68 -3.78 7.24
CA ASN A 193 16.01 -3.40 7.72
C ASN A 193 16.95 -4.60 7.90
N VAL A 194 16.45 -5.75 8.36
CA VAL A 194 17.23 -7.00 8.45
C VAL A 194 17.69 -7.44 7.06
N ILE A 195 16.80 -7.45 6.07
CA ILE A 195 17.12 -7.80 4.68
C ILE A 195 18.19 -6.86 4.11
N ALA A 196 18.04 -5.55 4.33
CA ALA A 196 19.04 -4.56 3.90
C ALA A 196 20.40 -4.74 4.59
N ALA A 197 20.42 -5.05 5.89
CA ALA A 197 21.63 -5.32 6.65
C ALA A 197 22.35 -6.59 6.15
N MET A 198 21.61 -7.63 5.78
CA MET A 198 22.17 -8.85 5.19
C MET A 198 22.80 -8.60 3.80
N LYS A 199 22.24 -7.67 3.03
CA LYS A 199 22.75 -7.35 1.68
C LYS A 199 23.94 -6.40 1.68
N THR A 200 24.03 -5.50 2.66
CA THR A 200 25.15 -4.58 2.83
C THR A 200 26.40 -5.33 3.28
N THR A 201 26.99 -6.10 2.37
CA THR A 201 28.27 -6.78 2.55
C THR A 201 29.39 -5.75 2.56
N GLY A 202 29.68 -5.18 3.72
CA GLY A 202 31.04 -4.78 4.06
C GLY A 202 31.96 -6.00 4.13
N PRO A 203 33.26 -5.83 4.43
CA PRO A 203 34.15 -6.97 4.65
C PRO A 203 33.55 -7.98 5.66
N PRO A 204 33.85 -9.28 5.54
CA PRO A 204 33.30 -10.31 6.41
C PRO A 204 33.41 -9.91 7.90
N GLY A 205 32.27 -9.83 8.60
CA GLY A 205 32.20 -9.45 10.02
C GLY A 205 31.70 -8.02 10.32
N THR A 206 31.21 -7.25 9.34
CA THR A 206 30.65 -5.90 9.59
C THR A 206 29.22 -5.87 10.13
N VAL A 207 28.44 -6.94 9.94
CA VAL A 207 27.07 -7.01 10.44
C VAL A 207 27.09 -7.52 11.88
N ASP A 208 26.48 -6.76 12.79
CA ASP A 208 26.29 -7.18 14.17
C ASP A 208 25.33 -8.39 14.21
N MET A 209 25.91 -9.58 14.37
CA MET A 209 25.16 -10.83 14.43
C MET A 209 24.25 -10.90 15.66
N GLN A 210 24.62 -10.25 16.77
CA GLN A 210 23.79 -10.22 17.96
C GLN A 210 22.54 -9.40 17.69
N TRP A 211 22.70 -8.20 17.13
CA TRP A 211 21.58 -7.36 16.71
C TRP A 211 20.66 -8.10 15.72
N LEU A 212 21.23 -8.79 14.72
CA LEU A 212 20.45 -9.52 13.72
C LEU A 212 19.60 -10.63 14.35
N LEU A 213 20.17 -11.40 15.30
CA LEU A 213 19.43 -12.43 16.03
C LEU A 213 18.30 -11.83 16.87
N GLU A 214 18.54 -10.69 17.52
CA GLU A 214 17.54 -9.98 18.30
C GLU A 214 16.38 -9.44 17.43
N GLU A 215 16.68 -8.91 16.24
CA GLU A 215 15.64 -8.44 15.32
C GLU A 215 14.81 -9.59 14.77
N VAL A 216 15.43 -10.71 14.39
CA VAL A 216 14.71 -11.89 13.89
C VAL A 216 13.82 -12.50 14.99
N ASP A 217 14.33 -12.64 16.22
CA ASP A 217 13.54 -13.10 17.36
C ASP A 217 12.36 -12.16 17.67
N TYR A 218 12.58 -10.85 17.60
CA TYR A 218 11.51 -9.87 17.75
C TYR A 218 10.43 -10.06 16.68
N ILE A 219 10.83 -10.23 15.40
CA ILE A 219 9.88 -10.39 14.29
C ILE A 219 9.04 -11.66 14.50
N ASP A 220 9.65 -12.79 14.85
CA ASP A 220 8.93 -14.05 15.10
C ASP A 220 7.90 -13.89 16.23
N ARG A 221 8.31 -13.32 17.37
CA ARG A 221 7.41 -13.04 18.50
C ARG A 221 6.30 -12.05 18.13
N ALA A 222 6.61 -11.04 17.33
CA ALA A 222 5.62 -10.06 16.88
C ALA A 222 4.58 -10.69 15.95
N LEU A 223 4.97 -11.58 15.04
CA LEU A 223 4.06 -12.28 14.14
C LEU A 223 3.13 -13.24 14.91
N GLN A 224 3.69 -14.01 15.85
CA GLN A 224 2.90 -14.90 16.72
C GLN A 224 1.94 -14.10 17.61
N GLY A 225 2.44 -13.03 18.25
CA GLY A 225 1.63 -12.13 19.06
C GLY A 225 0.53 -11.45 18.25
N TRP A 226 0.84 -11.03 17.01
CA TRP A 226 -0.15 -10.46 16.10
C TRP A 226 -1.30 -11.43 15.83
N ARG A 227 -0.98 -12.70 15.54
CA ARG A 227 -1.97 -13.76 15.31
C ARG A 227 -2.85 -14.01 16.55
N LEU A 228 -2.25 -14.08 17.73
CA LEU A 228 -2.96 -14.36 18.98
C LEU A 228 -3.86 -13.21 19.43
N GLU A 229 -3.45 -11.98 19.17
CA GLU A 229 -4.15 -10.75 19.58
C GLU A 229 -4.99 -10.14 18.45
N ILE A 230 -5.32 -10.92 17.41
CA ILE A 230 -6.17 -10.46 16.31
C ILE A 230 -7.53 -10.03 16.86
N ASN A 231 -8.04 -8.90 16.37
CA ASN A 231 -9.40 -8.48 16.63
C ASN A 231 -10.36 -9.51 16.02
N PRO A 232 -11.32 -10.05 16.81
CA PRO A 232 -12.28 -11.04 16.33
C PRO A 232 -13.11 -10.64 15.10
N ASP A 233 -13.26 -9.34 14.83
CA ASP A 233 -13.97 -8.85 13.64
C ASP A 233 -13.18 -9.06 12.34
N TYR A 234 -11.86 -9.22 12.45
CA TYR A 234 -10.98 -9.47 11.31
C TYR A 234 -10.48 -10.92 11.23
N ASP A 235 -10.78 -11.76 12.21
CA ASP A 235 -10.42 -13.17 12.17
C ASP A 235 -11.26 -13.95 11.13
N TYR A 236 -10.72 -15.07 10.67
CA TYR A 236 -11.42 -15.99 9.78
C TYR A 236 -11.95 -17.21 10.55
N THR A 237 -12.92 -17.89 9.96
CA THR A 237 -13.36 -19.21 10.43
C THR A 237 -12.99 -20.27 9.40
N THR A 238 -12.70 -21.48 9.84
CA THR A 238 -12.37 -22.60 8.94
C THR A 238 -13.56 -23.54 8.79
N VAL A 239 -13.95 -23.81 7.55
CA VAL A 239 -14.99 -24.79 7.20
C VAL A 239 -14.34 -25.97 6.51
N ASN A 240 -14.68 -27.19 6.95
CA ASN A 240 -14.27 -28.41 6.26
C ASN A 240 -15.21 -28.67 5.07
N VAL A 241 -14.63 -28.91 3.91
CA VAL A 241 -15.32 -29.16 2.66
C VAL A 241 -15.29 -30.66 2.41
N THR A 242 -16.22 -31.39 3.02
CA THR A 242 -16.24 -32.87 2.92
C THR A 242 -16.99 -33.40 1.70
N ALA A 243 -17.71 -32.58 0.95
CA ALA A 243 -18.17 -32.83 -0.42
C ALA A 243 -18.91 -31.58 -0.87
N VAL A 244 -18.43 -30.86 -1.89
CA VAL A 244 -19.22 -29.78 -2.50
C VAL A 244 -20.21 -30.44 -3.44
N THR A 245 -21.50 -30.49 -3.09
CA THR A 245 -22.54 -30.49 -4.12
C THR A 245 -22.60 -29.07 -4.68
N ALA A 246 -22.51 -28.95 -6.00
CA ALA A 246 -22.39 -27.68 -6.74
C ALA A 246 -23.53 -26.66 -6.50
N ASP A 247 -24.57 -27.04 -5.74
CA ASP A 247 -25.77 -26.26 -5.50
C ASP A 247 -25.68 -25.28 -4.32
N GLU A 248 -24.66 -25.37 -3.45
CA GLU A 248 -24.59 -24.54 -2.23
C GLU A 248 -23.71 -23.30 -2.35
N ILE A 249 -22.82 -23.21 -3.36
CA ILE A 249 -21.92 -22.05 -3.53
C ILE A 249 -21.73 -21.77 -5.03
N CYS A 250 -22.43 -20.75 -5.56
CA CYS A 250 -22.15 -20.22 -6.89
C CYS A 250 -20.70 -19.69 -6.98
N ASP A 251 -20.05 -19.97 -8.10
CA ASP A 251 -18.73 -19.44 -8.52
C ASP A 251 -17.47 -20.05 -7.88
N LEU A 252 -17.31 -21.38 -7.93
CA LEU A 252 -16.05 -22.04 -7.57
C LEU A 252 -15.39 -22.78 -8.74
N PRO A 253 -14.12 -22.50 -9.07
CA PRO A 253 -13.31 -23.39 -9.88
C PRO A 253 -13.13 -24.73 -9.15
N LEU A 254 -13.36 -25.83 -9.87
CA LEU A 254 -13.35 -27.21 -9.35
C LEU A 254 -11.99 -27.67 -8.77
N ALA A 255 -10.92 -26.88 -8.93
CA ALA A 255 -9.54 -27.39 -8.93
C ALA A 255 -8.70 -27.10 -7.67
N ASP A 256 -9.07 -26.15 -6.79
CA ASP A 256 -8.18 -25.69 -5.69
C ASP A 256 -8.57 -26.20 -4.29
N ALA A 257 -9.29 -27.31 -4.20
CA ALA A 257 -9.56 -27.97 -2.91
C ALA A 257 -8.39 -28.86 -2.48
N THR A 258 -7.18 -28.32 -2.37
CA THR A 258 -5.98 -29.13 -2.06
C THR A 258 -5.96 -29.73 -0.65
N GLU A 259 -6.81 -29.29 0.29
CA GLU A 259 -6.88 -29.91 1.64
C GLU A 259 -8.29 -29.94 2.29
N GLY A 260 -9.36 -29.74 1.52
CA GLY A 260 -10.73 -29.82 2.08
C GLY A 260 -11.01 -28.83 3.23
N LYS A 261 -10.27 -27.73 3.34
CA LYS A 261 -10.48 -26.65 4.32
C LYS A 261 -10.61 -25.32 3.60
N ARG A 262 -11.50 -24.45 4.08
CA ARG A 262 -11.71 -23.11 3.55
C ARG A 262 -11.78 -22.08 4.66
N HIS A 263 -11.14 -20.94 4.45
CA HIS A 263 -11.27 -19.78 5.33
C HIS A 263 -12.45 -18.91 4.87
N VAL A 264 -13.36 -18.64 5.80
CA VAL A 264 -14.51 -17.75 5.61
C VAL A 264 -14.25 -16.47 6.37
N TYR A 265 -14.25 -15.36 5.64
CA TYR A 265 -13.93 -14.02 6.13
C TYR A 265 -15.20 -13.20 6.27
N LYS A 266 -15.30 -12.40 7.34
CA LYS A 266 -16.47 -11.54 7.61
C LYS A 266 -16.59 -10.35 6.65
N THR A 267 -15.46 -9.84 6.16
CA THR A 267 -15.39 -8.66 5.30
C THR A 267 -14.34 -8.85 4.21
N LYS A 268 -14.46 -8.11 3.10
CA LYS A 268 -13.40 -8.04 2.07
C LYS A 268 -12.07 -7.58 2.69
N TRP A 269 -12.12 -6.60 3.58
CA TRP A 269 -10.94 -6.12 4.31
C TRP A 269 -10.23 -7.22 5.11
N SER A 270 -10.97 -8.12 5.76
CA SER A 270 -10.39 -9.27 6.47
C SER A 270 -9.62 -10.20 5.51
N VAL A 271 -10.13 -10.40 4.29
CA VAL A 271 -9.40 -11.17 3.25
C VAL A 271 -8.04 -10.53 2.96
N HIS A 272 -8.00 -9.21 2.81
CA HIS A 272 -6.76 -8.49 2.56
C HIS A 272 -5.79 -8.52 3.73
N ILE A 273 -6.27 -8.49 4.98
CA ILE A 273 -5.41 -8.64 6.16
C ILE A 273 -4.67 -9.99 6.17
N TRP A 274 -5.34 -11.06 5.76
CA TRP A 274 -4.82 -12.43 5.89
C TRP A 274 -4.06 -12.94 4.66
N ASN A 275 -4.30 -12.38 3.48
CA ASN A 275 -3.83 -12.96 2.21
C ASN A 275 -2.98 -12.01 1.34
N ASN A 276 -2.72 -10.77 1.79
CA ASN A 276 -1.81 -9.83 1.11
C ASN A 276 -0.53 -9.59 1.90
#